data_AF-A0A640YB69-F1
#
_entry.id   AF-A0A640YB69-F1
#
_cell.length_a   1.000
_cell.length_b   1.000
_cell.length_c   1.000
_cell.angle_alpha   90.00
_cell.angle_beta   90.00
_cell.angle_gamma   90.00
#
_symmetry.space_group_name_H-M   'P 1'
#
loop_
_entity.id
_entity.type
_entity.pdbx_description
1 polymer ?
#
loop_
_entity_poly.entity_id
_entity_poly.type
_entity_poly.pdbx_seq_one_letter_code
_entity_poly.pdbx_strand_id
1 'polypeptide(L)' 'TAELIFGVVELLAHLSTLMTLVPGDIVSTGTPAGVGGAREPRVWLRPGDELVTSSPELGELRTTIA' A
#
# COMPACT_ATOMS: atom_id res chain seq x y z
N THR A 1 8.37 1.03 6.94
CA THR A 1 8.94 0.83 5.59
C THR A 1 10.24 0.04 5.60
N ALA A 2 11.01 0.01 6.70
CA ALA A 2 12.23 -0.80 6.79
C ALA A 2 12.02 -2.33 6.65
N GLU A 3 10.80 -2.82 6.87
CA GLU A 3 10.44 -4.25 6.78
C GLU A 3 10.02 -4.70 5.37
N LEU A 4 10.18 -3.85 4.35
CA LEU A 4 9.94 -4.28 2.97
C LEU A 4 10.86 -5.44 2.61
N ILE A 5 10.28 -6.54 2.12
CA ILE A 5 11.05 -7.72 1.66
C ILE A 5 11.98 -7.32 0.50
N PHE A 6 11.47 -6.48 -0.40
CA PHE A 6 12.22 -5.87 -1.50
C PHE A 6 12.21 -4.35 -1.32
N GLY A 7 13.38 -3.75 -1.17
CA GLY A 7 13.51 -2.31 -0.98
C GLY A 7 13.04 -1.50 -2.19
N VAL A 8 12.81 -0.20 -2.02
CA VAL A 8 12.34 0.69 -3.11
C VAL A 8 13.26 0.63 -4.34
N VAL A 9 14.58 0.66 -4.14
CA VAL A 9 15.56 0.60 -5.25
C VAL A 9 15.47 -0.73 -6.00
N GLU A 10 15.32 -1.84 -5.28
CA GLU A 10 15.21 -3.18 -5.85
C GLU A 10 13.92 -3.34 -6.65
N LEU A 11 12.79 -2.85 -6.12
CA LEU A 11 11.51 -2.85 -6.82
C LEU A 11 11.58 -2.07 -8.14
N LEU A 12 12.15 -0.86 -8.12
CA LEU A 12 12.28 -0.04 -9.33
C LEU A 12 13.21 -0.69 -10.35
N ALA A 13 14.34 -1.25 -9.90
CA ALA A 13 15.27 -1.98 -10.75
C ALA A 13 14.57 -3.16 -11.43
N HIS A 14 13.86 -3.99 -10.66
CA HIS A 14 13.14 -5.14 -11.20
C HIS A 14 12.06 -4.75 -12.20
N LEU A 15 11.20 -3.78 -11.85
CA LEU A 15 10.14 -3.30 -12.74
C LEU A 15 10.70 -2.75 -14.06
N SER A 16 11.83 -2.04 -14.00
CA SER A 16 12.48 -1.49 -15.20
C SER A 16 13.03 -2.54 -16.18
N THR A 17 13.20 -3.80 -15.74
CA THR A 17 13.55 -4.91 -16.65
C THR A 17 12.35 -5.44 -17.43
N LEU A 18 11.13 -5.20 -16.94
CA LEU A 18 9.88 -5.69 -17.52
C LEU A 18 9.20 -4.65 -18.40
N MET A 19 9.31 -3.37 -18.03
CA MET A 19 8.70 -2.25 -18.75
C MET A 19 9.48 -0.96 -18.54
N THR A 20 9.36 0.00 -19.46
CA THR A 20 9.90 1.34 -19.26
C THR A 20 9.07 2.09 -18.23
N LEU A 21 9.71 2.49 -17.12
CA LEU A 21 9.10 3.44 -16.17
C LEU A 21 9.23 4.86 -16.72
N VAL A 22 8.14 5.63 -16.66
CA VAL A 22 8.09 7.01 -17.16
C VAL A 22 7.85 8.00 -16.02
N PRO A 23 8.28 9.27 -16.16
CA PRO A 23 8.01 10.29 -15.16
C PRO A 23 6.50 10.44 -14.90
N GLY A 24 6.12 10.34 -13.62
CA GLY A 24 4.72 10.38 -13.19
C GLY A 24 4.12 9.01 -12.88
N ASP A 25 4.82 7.92 -13.17
CA ASP A 25 4.38 6.57 -12.75
C ASP A 25 4.32 6.45 -11.22
N ILE A 26 3.28 5.76 -10.73
CA ILE A 26 3.06 5.51 -9.31
C ILE A 26 3.18 4.02 -9.04
N VAL A 27 4.10 3.65 -8.14
CA VAL A 27 4.32 2.26 -7.72
C VAL A 27 3.82 2.06 -6.29
N SER A 28 2.81 1.21 -6.11
CA SER A 28 2.36 0.75 -4.79
C SER A 28 3.25 -0.36 -4.28
N THR A 29 4.09 -0.07 -3.28
CA THR A 29 5.16 -0.97 -2.80
C THR A 29 4.70 -2.10 -1.88
N GLY A 30 3.39 -2.25 -1.66
CA GLY A 30 2.79 -3.27 -0.81
C GLY A 30 2.24 -2.73 0.51
N THR A 31 1.81 -3.64 1.38
CA THR A 31 1.19 -3.36 2.68
C THR A 31 1.82 -4.24 3.77
N PRO A 32 1.96 -3.76 5.01
CA PRO A 32 2.30 -4.63 6.14
C PRO A 32 1.16 -5.60 6.46
N ALA A 33 1.40 -6.50 7.42
CA ALA A 33 0.41 -7.43 7.94
C ALA A 33 -0.80 -6.70 8.58
N GLY A 34 -1.95 -7.41 8.65
CA GLY A 34 -3.15 -6.91 9.34
C GLY A 34 -4.34 -6.60 8.43
N VAL A 35 -4.23 -6.88 7.13
CA VAL A 35 -5.35 -6.80 6.17
C VAL A 35 -6.53 -7.64 6.63
N GLY A 36 -7.75 -7.12 6.47
CA GLY A 36 -8.96 -7.73 7.02
C GLY A 36 -9.22 -9.18 6.58
N GLY A 37 -8.85 -9.53 5.35
CA GLY A 37 -8.96 -10.90 4.83
C GLY A 37 -8.03 -11.92 5.48
N ALA A 38 -6.96 -11.48 6.14
CA ALA A 38 -6.01 -12.31 6.86
C ALA A 38 -6.28 -12.38 8.38
N ARG A 39 -7.34 -11.73 8.87
CA ARG A 39 -7.76 -11.80 10.28
C ARG A 39 -8.64 -13.02 10.54
N GLU A 40 -8.71 -13.40 11.82
CA GLU A 40 -9.66 -14.40 12.34
C GLU A 40 -10.45 -13.78 13.51
N PRO A 41 -11.75 -13.47 13.35
CA PRO A 41 -12.55 -13.60 12.13
C PRO A 41 -12.14 -12.60 11.05
N ARG A 42 -12.42 -12.94 9.79
CA ARG A 42 -12.21 -12.02 8.66
C ARG A 42 -13.09 -10.79 8.80
N VAL A 43 -12.53 -9.63 8.46
CA VAL A 43 -13.24 -8.34 8.48
C VAL A 43 -13.16 -7.70 7.10
N TRP A 44 -14.29 -7.19 6.63
CA TRP A 44 -14.42 -6.51 5.34
C TRP A 44 -15.02 -5.12 5.55
N LEU A 45 -14.65 -4.19 4.68
CA LEU A 45 -15.20 -2.84 4.68
C LEU A 45 -16.71 -2.86 4.38
N ARG A 46 -17.43 -1.92 5.00
CA ARG A 46 -18.87 -1.73 4.86
C ARG A 46 -19.17 -0.26 4.54
N PRO A 47 -20.33 0.03 3.93
CA PRO A 47 -20.81 1.41 3.78
C PRO A 47 -20.81 2.15 5.13
N GLY A 48 -20.28 3.36 5.14
CA GLY A 48 -20.12 4.20 6.31
C GLY A 48 -18.80 4.01 7.07
N ASP A 49 -18.00 2.98 6.77
CA ASP A 49 -16.68 2.81 7.40
C ASP A 49 -15.74 3.96 7.00
N GLU A 50 -14.96 4.46 7.95
CA GLU A 50 -13.87 5.40 7.70
C GLU A 50 -12.53 4.64 7.68
N LEU A 51 -11.88 4.61 6.52
CA LEU A 51 -10.55 4.05 6.34
C LEU A 51 -9.51 5.17 6.42
N VAL A 52 -8.60 5.07 7.40
CA VAL A 52 -7.47 5.98 7.56
C VAL A 52 -6.17 5.24 7.24
N THR A 53 -5.44 5.71 6.25
CA THR A 53 -4.07 5.27 5.94
C THR A 53 -3.11 6.36 6.35
N SER A 54 -2.08 6.02 7.12
CA SER A 54 -1.14 7.00 7.65
C SER A 54 0.32 6.59 7.41
N SER A 55 1.15 7.61 7.24
CA SER A 55 2.61 7.49 7.26
C SER A 55 3.16 8.61 8.16
N PRO A 56 4.09 8.30 9.09
CA PRO A 56 4.68 9.32 9.98
C PRO A 56 5.28 10.51 9.24
N GLU A 57 5.77 10.30 8.01
CA GLU A 57 6.48 11.30 7.22
C GLU A 57 5.59 11.98 6.17
N LEU A 58 4.48 11.35 5.75
CA LEU A 58 3.63 11.83 4.65
C LEU A 58 2.23 12.28 5.07
N GLY A 59 1.83 12.02 6.32
CA GLY A 59 0.53 12.39 6.85
C GLY A 59 -0.52 11.30 6.71
N GLU A 60 -1.80 11.71 6.67
CA GLU A 60 -2.95 10.81 6.65
C GLU A 60 -3.82 11.00 5.39
N LEU A 61 -4.30 9.89 4.86
CA LEU A 61 -5.36 9.83 3.86
C LEU A 61 -6.60 9.19 4.49
N ARG A 62 -7.74 9.89 4.42
CA ARG A 62 -9.02 9.46 4.99
C ARG A 62 -10.04 9.25 3.87
N THR A 63 -10.68 8.10 3.88
CA THR A 63 -11.68 7.72 2.89
C THR A 63 -12.89 7.12 3.58
N THR A 64 -14.06 7.71 3.39
CA THR A 64 -15.34 7.12 3.80
C THR A 64 -15.84 6.17 2.71
N ILE A 65 -16.18 4.95 3.09
CA ILE A 65 -16.73 3.94 2.17
C ILE A 65 -18.21 4.24 1.94
N ALA A 66 -18.61 4.35 0.67
CA ALA A 66 -19.99 4.60 0.25
C ALA A 66 -20.82 3.31 0.16
#